data_AF-A0A923VGC7-F1
#
_entry.id   AF-A0A923VGC7-F1
#
_cell.length_a   1.000
_cell.length_b   1.000
_cell.length_c   1.000
_cell.angle_alpha   90.00
_cell.angle_beta   90.00
_cell.angle_gamma   90.00
#
_symmetry.space_group_name_H-M   'P 1'
#
loop_
_entity.id
_entity.type
_entity.pdbx_description
1 polymer ?
#
loop_
_entity_poly.entity_id
_entity_poly.type
_entity_poly.pdbx_seq_one_letter_code
_entity_poly.pdbx_strand_id
1 'polypeptide(L)'
;MNDVVLFSEKQTFLNRWTWLLFILVNAFFIYGLIKQIAFDIPFGDKPASNGGLIAITVFVLMITSLFTIFSVKTEMKSDGIYVMFYPFHVKFKQYK
;
A
#
# COMPACT_ATOMS: atom_id res chain seq x y z
N MET A 1 28.92 -5.40 -25.42
CA MET A 1 29.06 -6.48 -24.42
C MET A 1 27.66 -6.76 -23.93
N ASN A 2 27.17 -7.99 -24.04
CA ASN A 2 25.74 -8.27 -23.90
C ASN A 2 25.23 -7.88 -22.51
N ASP A 3 24.27 -6.96 -22.45
CA ASP A 3 23.50 -6.56 -21.26
C ASP A 3 22.55 -7.68 -20.82
N VAL A 4 23.05 -8.91 -20.68
CA VAL A 4 22.22 -10.04 -20.28
C VAL A 4 21.86 -9.87 -18.82
N VAL A 5 20.57 -9.73 -18.54
CA VAL A 5 20.04 -9.79 -17.18
C VAL A 5 20.18 -11.24 -16.70
N LEU A 6 21.06 -11.44 -15.73
CA LEU A 6 21.32 -12.75 -15.12
C LEU A 6 20.21 -13.14 -14.15
N PHE A 7 19.64 -12.14 -13.47
CA PHE A 7 18.57 -12.32 -12.50
C PHE A 7 17.69 -11.09 -12.44
N SER A 8 16.38 -11.28 -12.32
CA SER A 8 15.41 -10.21 -12.13
C SER A 8 14.43 -10.61 -11.02
N GLU A 9 14.28 -9.74 -10.04
CA GLU A 9 13.35 -9.90 -8.93
C GLU A 9 12.48 -8.66 -8.79
N LYS A 10 11.19 -8.88 -8.53
CA LYS A 10 10.23 -7.84 -8.17
C LYS A 10 9.69 -8.12 -6.78
N GLN A 11 10.18 -7.38 -5.80
CA GLN A 11 9.67 -7.42 -4.44
C GLN A 11 8.51 -6.45 -4.28
N THR A 12 7.36 -6.95 -3.84
CA THR A 12 6.19 -6.14 -3.48
C THR A 12 5.99 -6.19 -1.96
N PHE A 13 5.54 -5.08 -1.37
CA PHE A 13 5.31 -5.00 0.08
C PHE A 13 3.96 -5.59 0.51
N LEU A 14 3.07 -5.86 -0.45
CA LEU A 14 1.76 -6.47 -0.23
C LEU A 14 1.81 -7.98 -0.46
N ASN A 15 2.33 -8.69 0.54
CA ASN A 15 2.11 -10.12 0.63
C ASN A 15 0.64 -10.42 1.03
N ARG A 16 0.24 -11.70 0.97
CA ARG A 16 -1.13 -12.14 1.27
C ARG A 16 -1.60 -11.75 2.68
N TRP A 17 -0.71 -11.73 3.66
CA TRP A 17 -1.03 -11.35 5.05
C TRP A 17 -1.23 -9.84 5.21
N THR A 18 -0.39 -9.05 4.57
CA THR A 18 -0.54 -7.58 4.54
C THR A 18 -1.86 -7.17 3.87
N TRP A 19 -2.26 -7.87 2.81
CA TRP A 19 -3.57 -7.70 2.19
C TRP A 19 -4.72 -7.98 3.16
N LEU A 20 -4.65 -9.09 3.91
CA LEU A 20 -5.68 -9.43 4.92
C LEU A 20 -5.77 -8.35 6.00
N LEU A 21 -4.64 -7.83 6.48
CA LEU A 21 -4.63 -6.74 7.47
C LEU A 21 -5.30 -5.49 6.91
N PHE A 22 -4.94 -5.06 5.70
CA PHE A 22 -5.57 -3.89 5.09
C PHE A 22 -7.05 -4.08 4.86
N ILE A 23 -7.48 -5.24 4.37
CA ILE A 23 -8.91 -5.54 4.18
C ILE A 23 -9.66 -5.44 5.51
N LEU A 24 -9.12 -6.03 6.57
CA LEU A 24 -9.74 -6.01 7.89
C LEU A 24 -9.89 -4.57 8.43
N VAL A 25 -8.83 -3.77 8.36
CA VAL A 25 -8.84 -2.38 8.83
C VAL A 25 -9.81 -1.53 8.02
N ASN A 26 -9.79 -1.63 6.68
CA ASN A 26 -10.73 -0.89 5.83
C ASN A 26 -12.17 -1.32 6.07
N ALA A 27 -12.43 -2.62 6.17
CA ALA A 27 -13.77 -3.14 6.45
C ALA A 27 -14.31 -2.61 7.78
N PHE A 28 -13.47 -2.52 8.82
CA PHE A 28 -13.85 -1.96 10.11
C PHE A 28 -14.30 -0.49 10.00
N PHE A 29 -13.54 0.37 9.31
CA PHE A 29 -13.89 1.78 9.13
C PHE A 29 -15.12 1.97 8.23
N ILE A 30 -15.22 1.21 7.13
CA ILE A 30 -16.38 1.25 6.23
C ILE A 30 -17.64 0.81 6.98
N TYR A 31 -17.56 -0.26 7.78
CA TYR A 31 -18.67 -0.71 8.61
C TYR A 31 -19.10 0.37 9.59
N GLY A 32 -18.15 1.01 10.28
CA GLY A 32 -18.45 2.12 11.19
C GLY A 32 -19.12 3.30 10.48
N LEU A 33 -18.64 3.66 9.30
CA LEU A 33 -19.18 4.73 8.48
C LEU A 33 -20.62 4.43 8.04
N ILE A 34 -20.90 3.22 7.56
CA ILE A 34 -22.26 2.79 7.20
C ILE A 34 -23.16 2.83 8.43
N LYS A 35 -22.71 2.25 9.55
CA LYS A 35 -23.48 2.19 10.80
C LYS A 35 -23.85 3.59 11.31
N GLN A 36 -22.91 4.53 11.29
CA GLN A 36 -23.11 5.86 11.85
C GLN A 36 -23.83 6.81 10.90
N ILE A 37 -23.59 6.74 9.59
CA ILE A 37 -24.14 7.70 8.63
C ILE A 37 -25.44 7.19 8.00
N ALA A 38 -25.52 5.90 7.66
CA ALA A 38 -26.70 5.36 6.97
C ALA A 38 -27.79 4.92 7.95
N PHE A 39 -27.42 4.45 9.14
CA PHE A 39 -28.36 3.94 10.13
C PHE A 39 -28.53 4.86 11.35
N ASP A 40 -27.80 5.98 11.43
CA ASP A 40 -27.77 6.88 12.59
C ASP A 40 -27.44 6.17 13.93
N ILE A 41 -26.77 5.01 13.88
CA ILE A 41 -26.38 4.27 15.08
C ILE A 41 -24.93 4.64 15.43
N PRO A 42 -24.65 5.13 16.66
CA PRO A 42 -23.31 5.54 17.04
C PRO A 42 -22.30 4.39 16.92
N PHE A 43 -21.15 4.69 16.32
CA PHE A 43 -20.05 3.76 16.18
C PHE A 43 -19.10 3.88 17.38
N GLY A 44 -19.26 2.97 18.34
CA GLY A 44 -18.54 2.94 19.62
C GLY A 44 -19.26 3.73 20.73
N ASP A 45 -18.70 3.70 21.93
CA ASP A 45 -19.30 4.36 23.12
C ASP A 45 -19.12 5.89 23.11
N LYS A 46 -18.14 6.38 22.34
CA LYS A 46 -17.88 7.81 22.10
C LYS A 46 -17.75 8.02 20.59
N PRO A 47 -18.87 8.20 19.88
CA PRO A 47 -18.84 8.30 18.42
C PRO A 47 -18.01 9.51 17.97
N ALA A 48 -17.21 9.31 16.92
CA ALA A 48 -16.56 10.42 16.24
C ALA A 48 -17.61 11.31 15.56
N SER A 49 -17.26 12.55 15.21
CA SER A 49 -18.13 13.34 14.33
C SER A 49 -18.24 12.67 12.95
N ASN A 50 -19.39 12.81 12.28
CA ASN A 50 -19.59 12.21 10.94
C ASN A 50 -18.48 12.63 9.97
N GLY A 51 -18.11 13.92 9.97
CA GLY A 51 -17.00 14.43 9.16
C GLY A 51 -15.65 13.82 9.53
N GLY A 52 -15.38 13.62 10.82
CA GLY A 52 -14.16 12.97 11.29
C GLY A 52 -14.08 11.50 10.86
N LEU A 53 -15.20 10.77 10.95
CA LEU A 53 -15.28 9.37 10.53
C LEU A 53 -15.10 9.20 9.01
N ILE A 54 -15.67 10.10 8.20
CA ILE A 54 -15.44 10.13 6.75
C ILE A 54 -13.96 10.39 6.46
N ALA A 55 -13.38 11.43 7.08
CA ALA A 55 -12.00 11.83 6.84
C ALA A 55 -11.01 10.69 7.16
N ILE A 56 -11.17 10.01 8.31
CA ILE A 56 -10.29 8.90 8.67
C ILE A 56 -10.49 7.69 7.75
N THR A 57 -11.72 7.41 7.32
CA THR A 57 -12.01 6.29 6.42
C THR A 57 -11.34 6.52 5.05
N VAL A 58 -11.47 7.72 4.50
CA VAL A 58 -10.80 8.12 3.25
C VAL A 58 -9.28 8.07 3.40
N PHE A 59 -8.75 8.54 4.52
CA PHE A 59 -7.31 8.52 4.79
C PHE A 59 -6.75 7.10 4.84
N VAL A 60 -7.43 6.16 5.52
CA VAL A 60 -7.03 4.76 5.60
C VAL A 60 -7.10 4.07 4.23
N LEU A 61 -8.14 4.35 3.44
CA LEU A 61 -8.25 3.87 2.06
C LEU A 61 -7.09 4.39 1.19
N MET A 62 -6.77 5.68 1.31
CA MET A 62 -5.66 6.31 0.58
C MET A 62 -4.32 5.67 0.94
N ILE A 63 -4.05 5.43 2.24
CA ILE A 63 -2.85 4.70 2.68
C ILE A 63 -2.82 3.32 2.04
N THR A 64 -3.92 2.58 2.09
CA THR A 64 -4.00 1.23 1.53
C THR A 64 -3.67 1.25 0.04
N SER A 65 -4.25 2.19 -0.72
CA SER A 65 -3.94 2.39 -2.14
C SER A 65 -2.49 2.80 -2.39
N LEU A 66 -1.86 3.58 -1.50
CA LEU A 66 -0.45 3.93 -1.65
C LEU A 66 0.46 2.70 -1.56
N PHE A 67 0.16 1.79 -0.63
CA PHE A 67 0.94 0.56 -0.48
C PHE A 67 0.83 -0.37 -1.69
N THR A 68 -0.30 -0.37 -2.43
CA THR A 68 -0.46 -1.20 -3.66
C THR A 68 0.48 -0.82 -4.79
N ILE A 69 0.98 0.41 -4.75
CA ILE A 69 1.86 0.97 -5.78
C ILE A 69 3.33 0.64 -5.43
N PHE A 70 3.67 0.42 -4.16
CA PHE A 70 5.06 0.22 -3.74
C PHE A 70 5.64 -1.10 -4.25
N SER A 71 6.71 -1.00 -5.01
CA SER A 71 7.49 -2.16 -5.47
C SER A 71 8.96 -1.81 -5.65
N VAL A 72 9.82 -2.76 -5.32
CA VAL A 72 11.25 -2.71 -5.62
C VAL A 72 11.53 -3.71 -6.72
N LYS A 73 12.21 -3.27 -7.77
CA LYS A 73 12.76 -4.15 -8.81
C LYS A 73 14.27 -4.18 -8.66
N THR A 74 14.82 -5.39 -8.68
CA THR A 74 16.26 -5.64 -8.63
C THR A 74 16.64 -6.47 -9.84
N GLU A 75 17.60 -5.98 -10.62
CA GLU A 75 18.15 -6.67 -11.77
C GLU A 75 19.66 -6.85 -11.55
N MET A 76 20.16 -8.08 -11.70
CA MET A 76 21.59 -8.35 -11.70
C MET A 76 22.08 -8.55 -13.12
N LYS A 77 23.10 -7.80 -13.49
CA LYS A 77 23.82 -7.91 -14.76
C LYS A 77 25.29 -8.22 -14.48
N SER A 78 26.04 -8.54 -15.52
CA SER A 78 27.47 -8.87 -15.41
C SER A 78 28.34 -7.73 -14.87
N ASP A 79 27.85 -6.49 -14.95
CA ASP A 79 28.54 -5.27 -14.55
C ASP A 79 28.05 -4.66 -13.23
N GLY A 80 27.02 -5.24 -12.59
CA GLY A 80 26.54 -4.78 -11.28
C GLY A 80 25.07 -5.06 -10.99
N ILE A 81 24.59 -4.48 -9.88
CA ILE A 81 23.22 -4.62 -9.38
C ILE A 81 22.44 -3.33 -9.64
N TYR A 82 21.30 -3.46 -10.29
CA TYR A 82 20.41 -2.36 -10.65
C TYR A 82 19.16 -2.41 -9.78
N VAL A 83 18.91 -1.36 -9.00
CA VAL A 83 17.73 -1.28 -8.10
C VAL A 83 16.85 -0.11 -8.49
N MET A 84 15.54 -0.35 -8.61
CA MET A 84 14.50 0.65 -8.88
C MET A 84 13.40 0.54 -7.83
N PHE A 85 13.10 1.63 -7.12
CA PHE A 85 12.06 1.66 -6.10
C PHE A 85 10.88 2.52 -6.56
N TYR A 86 9.81 1.90 -7.03
CA TYR A 86 8.63 2.62 -7.49
C TYR A 86 7.71 2.95 -6.29
N PRO A 87 7.18 4.19 -6.19
CA PRO A 87 7.22 5.29 -7.17
C PRO A 87 8.34 6.33 -6.95
N PHE A 88 9.14 6.24 -5.88
CA PHE A 88 10.08 7.31 -5.49
C PHE A 88 11.35 7.39 -6.36
N HIS A 89 11.88 6.24 -6.77
CA HIS A 89 13.06 6.08 -7.62
C HIS A 89 12.69 5.25 -8.85
N VAL A 90 12.10 5.91 -9.84
CA VAL A 90 11.62 5.30 -11.09
C VAL A 90 12.76 4.90 -12.04
N LYS A 91 13.98 5.43 -11.82
CA LYS A 91 15.17 5.07 -12.60
C LYS A 91 15.98 4.02 -11.85
N PHE A 92 16.52 3.05 -12.57
CA PHE A 92 17.47 2.11 -12.01
C PHE A 92 18.73 2.84 -11.54
N LYS A 93 19.13 2.56 -10.31
CA LYS A 93 20.40 2.98 -9.76
C LYS A 93 21.33 1.76 -9.73
N GLN A 94 22.49 1.90 -10.36
CA GLN A 94 23.54 0.89 -10.36
C GLN A 94 24.34 0.97 -9.06
N TYR A 95 24.57 -0.20 -8.47
CA TYR A 95 25.50 -0.42 -7.37
C TYR A 95 26.58 -1.39 -7.87
N LYS A 96 27.85 -1.01 -7.65
CA LYS A 96 29.02 -1.81 -8.00
C LYS A 96 29.33 -2.82 -6.90
#